data_AF-A0A699UL41-F1
#
_entry.id   AF-A0A699UL41-F1
#
_cell.length_a   1.000
_cell.length_b   1.000
_cell.length_c   1.000
_cell.angle_alpha   90.00
_cell.angle_beta   90.00
_cell.angle_gamma   90.00
#
_symmetry.space_group_name_H-M   'P 1'
#
loop_
_entity.id
_entity.type
_entity.pdbx_description
1 polymer ?
#
loop_
_entity_poly.entity_id
_entity_poly.type
_entity_poly.pdbx_seq_one_letter_code
_entity_poly.pdbx_strand_id
1 'polypeptide(L)'
;MTGNLKLLINFVEKFLGTVKFGNDQIAPILGYGVLVQRAVTIKRVYYVEGLNHNLFSVGQFCDADLEVAFRKSTCFIRDLKGNDLLTGSRGIDLYSITFQDSNSPNPICLMAKATSSQAWLWHRRLSH
;
A
#
# COMPACT_ATOMS: atom_id res chain seq x y z
N MET A 1 -4.12 -4.32 -4.00
CA MET A 1 -3.24 -4.13 -5.18
C MET A 1 -1.82 -3.89 -4.69
N THR A 2 -0.82 -4.37 -5.43
CA THR A 2 0.59 -4.16 -5.12
C THR A 2 1.37 -3.88 -6.40
N GLY A 3 2.39 -3.03 -6.32
CA GLY A 3 3.38 -2.87 -7.38
C GLY A 3 4.67 -3.67 -7.14
N ASN A 4 4.71 -4.48 -6.08
CA ASN A 4 5.84 -5.34 -5.78
C ASN A 4 5.47 -6.81 -6.01
N LEU A 5 5.88 -7.35 -7.15
CA LEU A 5 5.62 -8.74 -7.53
C LEU A 5 6.21 -9.75 -6.52
N LYS A 6 7.31 -9.39 -5.84
CA LYS A 6 7.98 -10.28 -4.86
C LYS A 6 7.12 -10.59 -3.63
N LEU A 7 6.09 -9.78 -3.36
CA LEU A 7 5.15 -10.01 -2.25
C LEU A 7 4.08 -11.06 -2.60
N LEU A 8 3.97 -11.46 -3.87
CA LEU A 8 2.93 -12.37 -4.34
C LEU A 8 3.47 -13.78 -4.51
N ILE A 9 2.76 -14.74 -3.93
CA ILE A 9 2.93 -16.17 -4.21
C ILE A 9 1.79 -16.66 -5.09
N ASN A 10 1.99 -17.79 -5.79
CA ASN A 10 1.02 -18.37 -6.73
C ASN A 10 0.52 -17.33 -7.75
N PHE A 11 1.43 -16.51 -8.27
CA PHE A 11 1.10 -15.45 -9.21
C PHE A 11 0.61 -16.04 -10.53
N VAL A 12 -0.51 -15.52 -11.02
CA VAL A 12 -1.08 -15.81 -12.33
C VAL A 12 -0.95 -14.55 -13.17
N GLU A 13 -0.09 -14.61 -14.17
CA GLU A 13 0.06 -13.55 -15.16
C GLU A 13 -1.15 -13.55 -16.10
N LYS A 14 -1.88 -12.44 -16.11
CA LYS A 14 -3.07 -12.24 -16.92
C LYS A 14 -3.41 -10.76 -16.96
N PHE A 15 -3.61 -10.22 -18.15
CA PHE A 15 -4.17 -8.88 -18.30
C PHE A 15 -5.61 -8.85 -17.79
N LEU A 16 -5.90 -8.00 -16.80
CA LEU A 16 -7.21 -7.88 -16.16
C LEU A 16 -7.87 -6.52 -16.35
N GLY A 17 -7.21 -5.59 -17.04
CA GLY A 17 -7.67 -4.23 -17.24
C GLY A 17 -6.62 -3.21 -16.83
N THR A 18 -7.07 -1.99 -16.58
CA THR A 18 -6.20 -0.87 -16.21
C THR A 18 -6.71 -0.17 -14.96
N VAL A 19 -5.80 0.51 -14.26
CA VAL A 19 -6.12 1.44 -13.18
C VAL A 19 -5.66 2.83 -13.55
N LYS A 20 -6.46 3.84 -13.22
CA LYS A 20 -6.10 5.25 -13.37
C LYS A 20 -5.68 5.78 -12.00
N PHE A 21 -4.46 6.29 -11.91
CA PHE A 21 -3.91 6.91 -10.71
C PHE A 21 -4.44 8.33 -10.52
N GLY A 22 -4.29 8.88 -9.31
CA GLY A 22 -4.72 10.24 -8.99
C GLY A 22 -3.98 11.33 -9.77
N ASN A 23 -2.83 11.00 -10.38
CA ASN A 23 -2.07 11.88 -11.29
C ASN A 23 -2.42 11.66 -12.78
N ASP A 24 -3.59 11.09 -13.06
CA ASP A 24 -4.12 10.75 -14.39
C ASP A 24 -3.35 9.70 -15.18
N GLN A 25 -2.22 9.19 -14.67
CA GLN A 25 -1.50 8.10 -15.32
C GLN A 25 -2.31 6.80 -15.28
N ILE A 26 -2.21 6.00 -16.33
CA ILE A 26 -2.89 4.72 -16.47
C ILE A 26 -1.85 3.62 -16.41
N ALA A 27 -2.07 2.62 -15.55
CA ALA A 27 -1.22 1.45 -15.43
C ALA A 27 -2.01 0.15 -15.69
N PRO A 28 -1.40 -0.86 -16.33
CA PRO A 28 -2.03 -2.15 -16.53
C PRO A 28 -2.05 -2.98 -15.25
N ILE A 29 -3.12 -3.76 -15.09
CA ILE A 29 -3.18 -4.85 -14.13
C ILE A 29 -2.68 -6.11 -14.83
N LEU A 30 -1.46 -6.54 -14.49
CA LEU A 30 -0.75 -7.61 -15.20
C LEU A 30 -0.99 -9.02 -14.63
N GLY A 31 -1.69 -9.11 -13.51
CA GLY A 31 -2.06 -10.41 -12.94
C GLY A 31 -2.54 -10.31 -11.51
N TYR A 32 -2.61 -11.47 -10.85
CA TYR A 32 -2.96 -11.56 -9.44
C TYR A 32 -2.23 -12.69 -8.76
N GLY A 33 -2.06 -12.56 -7.45
CA GLY A 33 -1.50 -13.62 -6.62
C GLY A 33 -2.13 -13.64 -5.23
N VAL A 34 -1.51 -14.39 -4.34
CA VAL A 34 -1.83 -14.42 -2.92
C VAL A 34 -0.73 -13.69 -2.17
N LEU A 35 -1.11 -12.79 -1.27
CA LEU A 35 -0.18 -12.15 -0.34
C LEU A 35 -0.34 -12.84 1.01
N VAL A 36 0.77 -13.30 1.57
CA VAL A 36 0.81 -13.87 2.92
C VAL A 36 1.75 -13.01 3.75
N GLN A 37 1.22 -12.44 4.84
CA GLN A 37 2.02 -11.73 5.82
C GLN A 37 1.66 -12.25 7.21
N ARG A 38 2.64 -12.85 7.91
CA ARG A 38 2.41 -13.46 9.22
C ARG A 38 1.23 -14.45 9.14
N ALA A 39 0.19 -14.24 9.94
CA ALA A 39 -1.02 -15.06 9.95
C ALA A 39 -2.12 -14.56 8.98
N VAL A 40 -1.88 -13.46 8.26
CA VAL A 40 -2.86 -12.86 7.35
C VAL A 40 -2.62 -13.35 5.93
N THR A 41 -3.65 -13.92 5.31
CA THR A 41 -3.63 -14.35 3.90
C THR A 41 -4.68 -13.58 3.11
N ILE A 42 -4.25 -12.84 2.10
CA ILE A 42 -5.12 -12.07 1.22
C ILE A 42 -5.07 -12.69 -0.18
N LYS A 43 -6.20 -13.22 -0.64
CA LYS A 43 -6.32 -13.84 -1.96
C LYS A 43 -6.64 -12.78 -3.02
N ARG A 44 -6.29 -13.09 -4.28
CA ARG A 44 -6.57 -12.26 -5.46
C ARG A 44 -6.04 -10.82 -5.34
N VAL A 45 -4.82 -10.67 -4.85
CA VAL A 45 -4.15 -9.36 -4.83
C VAL A 45 -3.65 -9.05 -6.24
N TYR A 46 -4.19 -8.00 -6.84
CA TYR A 46 -3.79 -7.55 -8.18
C TYR A 46 -2.39 -6.94 -8.18
N TYR A 47 -1.59 -7.33 -9.17
CA TYR A 47 -0.30 -6.73 -9.48
C TYR A 47 -0.51 -5.60 -10.51
N VAL A 48 -0.03 -4.41 -10.16
CA VAL A 48 -0.12 -3.20 -10.99
C VAL A 48 1.29 -2.65 -11.17
N GLU A 49 1.77 -2.60 -12.41
CA GLU A 49 3.08 -2.04 -12.70
C GLU A 49 3.15 -0.55 -12.34
N GLY A 50 4.25 -0.11 -11.72
CA GLY A 50 4.46 1.29 -11.34
C GLY A 50 3.71 1.75 -10.08
N LEU A 51 2.98 0.86 -9.38
CA LEU A 51 2.31 1.21 -8.13
C LEU A 51 3.33 1.28 -6.96
N ASN A 52 3.62 2.48 -6.49
CA ASN A 52 4.64 2.72 -5.44
C ASN A 52 4.23 2.23 -4.04
N HIS A 53 2.93 2.20 -3.74
CA HIS A 53 2.42 1.80 -2.42
C HIS A 53 1.32 0.75 -2.54
N ASN A 54 1.33 -0.24 -1.65
CA ASN A 54 0.30 -1.27 -1.60
C ASN A 54 -1.00 -0.69 -1.06
N LEU A 55 -2.10 -1.01 -1.72
CA LEU A 55 -3.45 -0.63 -1.28
C LEU A 55 -4.25 -1.90 -0.98
N PHE A 56 -4.74 -2.03 0.25
CA PHE A 56 -5.64 -3.11 0.64
C PHE A 56 -7.04 -2.57 0.87
N SER A 57 -8.04 -3.29 0.35
CA SER A 57 -9.43 -2.98 0.65
C SER A 57 -9.77 -3.55 2.03
N VAL A 58 -10.44 -2.75 2.87
CA VAL A 58 -11.00 -3.22 4.15
C VAL A 58 -11.91 -4.43 3.93
N GLY A 59 -12.71 -4.42 2.86
CA GLY A 59 -13.58 -5.55 2.51
C GLY A 59 -12.81 -6.87 2.30
N GLN A 60 -11.60 -6.82 1.74
CA GLN A 60 -10.79 -8.04 1.56
C GLN A 60 -10.34 -8.66 2.89
N PHE A 61 -10.17 -7.84 3.94
CA PHE A 61 -9.90 -8.37 5.28
C PHE A 61 -11.17 -8.95 5.89
N CYS A 62 -12.32 -8.28 5.74
CA CYS A 62 -13.60 -8.78 6.23
C CYS A 62 -13.99 -10.11 5.57
N ASP A 63 -13.82 -10.23 4.26
CA ASP A 63 -14.07 -11.47 3.50
C ASP A 63 -13.12 -12.62 3.90
N ALA A 64 -12.02 -12.30 4.59
CA ALA A 64 -11.06 -13.25 5.14
C ALA A 64 -11.29 -13.54 6.63
N ASP A 65 -12.47 -13.21 7.17
CA ASP A 65 -12.84 -13.38 8.57
C ASP A 65 -11.93 -12.61 9.55
N LEU A 66 -11.44 -11.43 9.13
CA LEU A 66 -10.63 -10.55 9.96
C LEU A 66 -11.38 -9.28 10.34
N GLU A 67 -11.19 -8.83 11.58
CA GLU A 67 -11.69 -7.54 12.04
C GLU A 67 -10.67 -6.45 11.74
N VAL A 68 -11.13 -5.35 11.13
CA VAL A 68 -10.33 -4.13 10.96
C VAL A 68 -10.83 -3.06 11.92
N ALA A 69 -9.98 -2.60 12.81
CA ALA A 69 -10.34 -1.60 13.81
C ALA A 69 -9.43 -0.37 13.73
N PHE A 70 -10.05 0.81 13.72
CA PHE A 70 -9.35 2.09 13.70
C PHE A 70 -9.46 2.77 15.06
N ARG A 71 -8.33 3.24 15.58
CA ARG A 71 -8.22 4.12 16.75
C ARG A 71 -7.53 5.41 16.34
N LYS A 72 -7.57 6.43 17.21
CA LYS A 72 -7.04 7.77 16.91
C LYS A 72 -5.66 7.79 16.23
N SER A 73 -4.73 6.94 16.68
CA SER A 73 -3.35 6.88 16.21
C SER A 73 -2.91 5.52 15.64
N THR A 74 -3.77 4.51 15.66
CA THR A 74 -3.40 3.13 15.28
C THR A 74 -4.55 2.43 14.57
N CYS A 75 -4.24 1.45 13.73
CA CYS A 75 -5.21 0.49 13.24
C CYS A 75 -4.75 -0.93 13.55
N PHE A 76 -5.70 -1.85 13.66
CA PHE A 76 -5.47 -3.25 13.97
C PHE A 76 -6.20 -4.12 12.96
N ILE A 77 -5.54 -5.18 12.51
CA ILE A 77 -6.18 -6.30 11.82
C ILE A 77 -6.13 -7.47 12.79
N ARG A 78 -7.29 -7.89 13.25
CA ARG A 78 -7.48 -8.89 14.30
C ARG A 78 -8.12 -10.15 13.77
N ASP A 79 -7.77 -11.28 14.37
CA ASP A 79 -8.55 -12.51 14.20
C ASP A 79 -9.89 -12.40 14.96
N LEU A 80 -10.79 -13.36 14.72
CA LEU A 80 -12.09 -13.42 15.41
C LEU A 80 -11.98 -13.65 16.93
N LYS A 81 -10.80 -14.02 17.44
CA LYS A 81 -10.53 -14.17 18.88
C LYS A 81 -10.06 -12.86 19.51
N GLY A 82 -9.84 -11.82 18.71
CA GLY A 82 -9.37 -10.51 19.15
C GLY A 82 -7.85 -10.36 19.21
N ASN A 83 -7.07 -11.31 18.70
CA ASN A 83 -5.61 -11.21 18.65
C ASN A 83 -5.16 -10.28 17.52
N ASP A 84 -4.26 -9.35 17.82
CA ASP A 84 -3.68 -8.44 16.83
C ASP A 84 -2.69 -9.18 15.90
N LEU A 85 -3.06 -9.35 14.63
CA LEU A 85 -2.20 -10.00 13.63
C LEU A 85 -1.27 -9.00 12.94
N LEU A 86 -1.83 -7.82 12.62
CA LEU A 86 -1.11 -6.68 12.05
C LEU A 86 -1.52 -5.41 12.77
N THR A 87 -0.54 -4.51 12.95
CA THR A 87 -0.75 -3.19 13.53
C THR A 87 -0.26 -2.15 12.53
N GLY A 88 -1.07 -1.14 12.30
CA GLY A 88 -0.68 0.04 11.55
C GLY A 88 -0.66 1.27 12.46
N SER A 89 0.13 2.26 12.06
CA SER A 89 0.15 3.58 12.68
C SER A 89 -0.56 4.60 11.79
N ARG A 90 -1.19 5.58 12.41
CA ARG A 90 -1.74 6.73 11.70
C ARG A 90 -0.63 7.77 11.51
N GLY A 91 -0.38 8.13 10.26
CA GLY A 91 0.35 9.34 9.89
C GLY A 91 -0.57 10.56 9.93
N ILE A 92 -0.37 11.51 9.02
CA ILE A 92 -1.21 12.72 8.90
C ILE A 92 -2.69 12.30 8.74
N ASP A 93 -3.03 11.73 7.58
CA ASP A 93 -4.40 11.33 7.24
C ASP A 93 -4.54 9.88 6.77
N LEU A 94 -3.47 9.10 6.86
CA LEU A 94 -3.42 7.72 6.38
C LEU A 94 -3.00 6.76 7.49
N TYR A 95 -3.61 5.58 7.50
CA TYR A 95 -3.13 4.46 8.29
C TYR A 95 -2.21 3.61 7.42
N SER A 96 -0.98 3.44 7.88
CA SER A 96 0.03 2.65 7.19
C SER A 96 0.33 1.40 8.00
N ILE A 97 0.31 0.24 7.34
CA ILE A 97 0.72 -1.03 7.92
C ILE A 97 2.10 -1.33 7.36
N THR A 98 3.09 -1.45 8.24
CA THR A 98 4.43 -1.85 7.82
C THR A 98 4.48 -3.37 7.76
N PHE A 99 4.67 -3.92 6.56
CA PHE A 99 5.04 -5.31 6.43
C PHE A 99 6.49 -5.48 6.86
N GLN A 100 6.77 -6.53 7.63
CA GLN A 100 8.16 -6.91 7.87
C GLN A 100 8.69 -7.45 6.56
N ASP A 101 9.45 -6.61 5.85
CA ASP A 101 10.31 -7.07 4.78
C ASP A 101 11.35 -8.00 5.41
N SER A 102 11.39 -9.23 4.93
CA SER A 102 12.63 -10.00 5.00
C SER A 102 13.65 -9.28 4.10
N ASN A 103 14.38 -8.34 4.67
CA ASN A 103 15.50 -7.57 4.08
C ASN A 103 15.12 -6.50 3.02
N SER A 104 14.55 -5.37 3.46
CA SER A 104 14.76 -4.10 2.75
C SER A 104 15.55 -3.14 3.64
N PRO A 105 16.67 -2.56 3.16
CA PRO A 105 17.30 -1.45 3.86
C PRO A 105 16.34 -0.26 3.81
N ASN A 106 16.09 0.37 4.96
CA ASN A 106 15.26 1.57 5.10
C ASN A 106 15.40 2.48 3.87
N PRO A 107 14.32 2.82 3.15
CA PRO A 107 14.42 3.84 2.11
C PRO A 107 14.77 5.15 2.80
N ILE A 108 16.02 5.59 2.64
CA ILE A 108 16.49 6.89 3.09
C ILE A 108 15.74 7.93 2.25
N CYS A 109 14.75 8.57 2.85
CA CYS A 109 14.04 9.68 2.22
C CYS A 109 14.96 10.91 2.27
N LEU A 110 15.67 11.19 1.16
CA LEU A 110 16.42 12.43 1.01
C LEU A 110 15.45 13.59 0.86
N MET A 111 15.08 14.21 1.98
CA MET A 111 14.33 15.45 1.98
C MET A 111 15.27 16.58 1.54
N ALA A 112 15.16 17.05 0.30
CA ALA A 112 15.82 18.28 -0.11
C ALA A 112 15.15 19.46 0.62
N LYS A 113 15.83 20.02 1.62
CA LYS A 113 15.36 21.18 2.37
C LYS A 113 15.43 22.43 1.48
N ALA A 114 14.40 22.64 0.65
CA ALA A 114 14.25 23.87 -0.11
C ALA A 114 13.78 24.98 0.84
N THR A 115 14.39 26.17 0.75
CA THR A 115 13.85 27.36 1.44
C THR A 115 12.49 27.72 0.85
N SER A 116 11.64 28.41 1.62
CA SER A 116 10.33 28.90 1.16
C SER A 116 10.43 29.64 -0.18
N SER A 117 11.51 30.39 -0.39
CA SER A 117 11.80 31.10 -1.65
C SER A 117 12.03 30.16 -2.84
N GLN A 118 12.72 29.03 -2.65
CA GLN A 118 12.93 28.03 -3.70
C GLN A 118 11.63 27.29 -4.02
N ALA A 119 10.85 26.89 -3.01
CA ALA A 119 9.54 26.28 -3.21
C ALA A 119 8.58 27.19 -4.00
N TRP A 120 8.58 28.50 -3.70
CA TRP A 120 7.81 29.50 -4.45
C TRP A 120 8.29 29.69 -5.89
N LEU A 121 9.61 29.60 -6.14
CA LEU A 121 10.16 29.65 -7.49
C LEU A 121 9.68 28.46 -8.34
N TRP A 122 9.61 27.26 -7.75
CA TRP A 122 9.06 26.07 -8.40
C TRP A 122 7.57 26.23 -8.71
N HIS A 123 6.80 26.81 -7.79
CA HIS A 123 5.37 27.07 -7.99
C HIS A 123 5.09 28.06 -9.14
N ARG A 124 5.96 29.06 -9.33
CA ARG A 124 5.85 30.02 -10.44
C ARG A 124 6.29 29.46 -11.80
N ARG A 125 7.24 28.53 -11.83
CA ARG A 125 7.77 27.96 -13.09
C ARG A 125 6.85 26.89 -13.69
N LEU A 126 6.06 26.22 -12.85
CA LEU A 126 5.20 25.13 -13.26
C LEU A 126 3.72 25.54 -13.44
N SER A 127 3.41 26.84 -13.33
CA SER A 127 2.09 27.45 -13.58
C SER A 127 0.90 26.58 -13.16
N HIS A 128 0.79 26.32 -11.85
CA HIS A 128 -0.40 25.75 -11.24
C HIS A 128 -1.19 26.82 -10.46
#